data_AF-A0A3D4V145-F1
#
_entry.id   AF-A0A3D4V145-F1
#
_cell.length_a   1.000
_cell.length_b   1.000
_cell.length_c   1.000
_cell.angle_alpha   90.00
_cell.angle_beta   90.00
_cell.angle_gamma   90.00
#
_symmetry.space_group_name_H-M   'P 1'
#
loop_
_entity.id
_entity.type
_entity.pdbx_description
1 polymer ?
#
loop_
_entity_poly.entity_id
_entity_poly.type
_entity_poly.pdbx_seq_one_letter_code
_entity_poly.pdbx_strand_id
1 'polypeptide(L)'
;MPKDKQLSLEKINEHYKKVFDSKDGQIVLEHLCKTSFIFESTYVQGDSHGTAHNEGMRRIVVSILKFLNKKPEDFKNMINQEAINE
;
A
#
# COMPACT_ATOMS: atom_id res chain seq x y z
N MET A 1 -17.01 8.72 -28.92
CA MET A 1 -16.11 8.98 -27.78
C MET A 1 -14.70 8.67 -28.24
N PRO A 2 -13.70 9.55 -28.02
CA PRO A 2 -12.32 9.18 -28.32
C PRO A 2 -11.99 7.92 -27.49
N LYS A 3 -11.42 6.90 -28.12
CA LYS A 3 -10.89 5.75 -27.39
C LYS A 3 -9.72 6.28 -26.58
N ASP A 4 -9.93 6.48 -25.27
CA ASP A 4 -8.87 6.90 -24.37
C ASP A 4 -7.67 5.98 -24.56
N LYS A 5 -6.55 6.59 -24.92
CA LYS A 5 -5.32 5.88 -25.26
C LYS A 5 -4.82 5.26 -23.97
N GLN A 6 -5.09 3.97 -23.78
CA GLN A 6 -4.66 3.20 -22.61
C GLN A 6 -3.18 3.48 -22.36
N LEU A 7 -2.84 4.07 -21.21
CA LEU A 7 -1.45 4.33 -20.85
C LEU A 7 -0.70 3.01 -20.72
N SER A 8 0.54 2.97 -21.20
CA SER A 8 1.40 1.80 -20.98
C SER A 8 1.74 1.67 -19.49
N LEU A 9 2.08 0.45 -19.07
CA LEU A 9 2.43 0.17 -17.67
C LEU A 9 3.64 0.99 -17.21
N GLU A 10 4.59 1.27 -18.10
CA GLU A 10 5.76 2.10 -17.82
C GLU A 10 5.34 3.54 -17.49
N LYS A 11 4.41 4.12 -18.28
CA LYS A 11 3.89 5.46 -18.02
C LYS A 11 3.10 5.51 -16.72
N ILE A 12 2.32 4.48 -16.42
CA ILE A 12 1.63 4.36 -15.15
C ILE A 12 2.65 4.33 -14.00
N ASN A 13 3.73 3.56 -14.12
CA ASN A 13 4.80 3.49 -13.13
C ASN A 13 5.40 4.88 -12.83
N GLU A 14 5.68 5.69 -13.86
CA GLU A 14 6.15 7.06 -13.71
C GLU A 14 5.18 7.94 -12.92
N HIS A 15 3.87 7.79 -13.14
CA HIS A 15 2.85 8.52 -12.37
C HIS A 15 2.82 8.10 -10.90
N TYR A 16 2.90 6.80 -10.59
CA TYR A 16 2.98 6.31 -9.22
C TYR A 16 4.21 6.89 -8.51
N LYS A 17 5.38 6.85 -9.15
CA LYS A 17 6.62 7.45 -8.61
C LYS A 17 6.46 8.94 -8.37
N LYS A 18 5.98 9.69 -9.36
CA LYS A 18 5.76 11.14 -9.22
C LYS A 18 4.88 11.50 -8.01
N VAL A 19 3.85 10.70 -7.74
CA VAL A 19 2.97 10.92 -6.58
C VAL A 19 3.68 10.54 -5.28
N PHE A 20 4.20 9.32 -5.19
CA PHE A 20 4.70 8.76 -3.92
C PHE A 20 6.15 9.13 -3.59
N ASP A 21 6.88 9.77 -4.51
CA ASP A 21 8.16 10.43 -4.23
C ASP A 21 7.98 11.85 -3.67
N SER A 22 6.76 12.41 -3.74
CA SER A 22 6.45 13.70 -3.09
C SER A 22 6.40 13.55 -1.56
N LYS A 23 6.62 14.66 -0.84
CA LYS A 23 6.57 14.68 0.63
C LYS A 23 5.21 14.16 1.15
N ASP A 24 4.11 14.68 0.63
CA ASP A 24 2.77 14.28 1.07
C ASP A 24 2.44 12.85 0.62
N GLY A 25 2.91 12.45 -0.57
CA GLY A 25 2.78 11.07 -1.04
C GLY A 25 3.46 10.07 -0.11
N GLN A 26 4.64 10.38 0.40
CA GLN A 26 5.35 9.53 1.37
C GLN A 26 4.55 9.38 2.68
N ILE A 27 4.00 10.48 3.20
CA ILE A 27 3.16 10.47 4.42
C ILE A 27 1.91 9.59 4.20
N VAL A 28 1.25 9.72 3.05
CA VAL A 28 0.09 8.90 2.71
C VAL A 28 0.48 7.43 2.55
N LEU A 29 1.59 7.13 1.89
CA LEU A 29 2.06 5.75 1.70
C LEU A 29 2.40 5.09 3.03
N GLU A 30 3.02 5.83 3.94
CA GLU A 30 3.28 5.36 5.31
C GLU A 30 1.96 5.00 6.02
N HIS A 31 0.99 5.90 6.02
CA HIS A 31 -0.32 5.65 6.64
C HIS A 31 -0.99 4.41 6.03
N LEU A 32 -0.98 4.27 4.70
CA LEU A 32 -1.55 3.11 4.01
C LEU A 32 -0.86 1.79 4.41
N CYS A 33 0.46 1.79 4.58
CA CYS A 33 1.21 0.62 5.05
C CYS A 33 0.80 0.22 6.48
N LYS A 34 0.54 1.19 7.36
CA LYS A 34 0.07 0.95 8.74
C LYS A 34 -1.35 0.38 8.76
N THR A 35 -2.27 0.92 7.97
CA THR A 35 -3.71 0.57 8.08
C THR A 35 -4.16 -0.58 7.19
N SER A 36 -3.28 -1.16 6.37
CA SER A 36 -3.65 -2.17 5.36
C SER A 36 -3.05 -3.54 5.62
N PHE A 37 -2.86 -3.90 6.90
CA PHE A 37 -2.41 -5.24 7.33
C PHE A 37 -1.09 -5.71 6.68
N ILE A 38 -0.20 -4.79 6.30
CA ILE A 38 1.05 -5.16 5.61
C ILE A 38 1.95 -6.01 6.50
N PHE A 39 1.88 -5.82 7.82
CA PHE A 39 2.73 -6.48 8.81
C PHE A 39 1.96 -7.28 9.86
N GLU A 40 0.65 -7.42 9.70
CA GLU A 40 -0.25 -8.09 10.63
C GLU A 40 -0.95 -9.26 9.95
N SER A 41 -1.65 -10.13 10.69
CA SER A 41 -2.50 -11.12 10.05
C SER A 41 -3.76 -10.46 9.47
N THR A 42 -4.16 -10.87 8.27
CA THR A 42 -5.45 -10.50 7.65
C THR A 42 -6.59 -11.41 8.08
N TYR A 43 -6.26 -12.58 8.66
CA TYR A 43 -7.25 -13.60 9.04
C TYR A 43 -8.14 -13.12 10.18
N VAL A 44 -9.46 -13.25 9.97
CA VAL A 44 -10.48 -13.01 10.98
C VAL A 44 -11.15 -14.35 11.31
N GLN A 45 -11.05 -14.77 12.57
CA GLN A 45 -11.56 -16.08 12.99
C GLN A 45 -13.08 -16.16 12.83
N GLY A 46 -13.55 -17.18 12.11
CA GLY A 46 -14.98 -17.38 11.86
C GLY A 46 -15.60 -16.41 10.84
N ASP A 47 -14.80 -15.52 10.24
CA ASP A 47 -15.28 -14.51 9.28
C ASP A 47 -14.41 -14.49 8.00
N SER A 48 -14.89 -15.22 6.99
CA SER A 48 -14.26 -15.26 5.67
C SER A 48 -14.41 -13.95 4.90
N HIS A 49 -15.49 -13.19 5.12
CA HIS A 49 -15.72 -11.92 4.45
C HIS A 49 -14.77 -10.84 5.01
N GLY A 50 -14.61 -10.77 6.33
CA GLY A 50 -13.61 -9.92 6.98
C GLY A 50 -12.19 -10.25 6.52
N THR A 51 -11.84 -11.54 6.46
CA THR A 51 -10.54 -11.97 5.92
C THR A 51 -10.33 -11.50 4.47
N ALA A 52 -11.33 -11.69 3.60
CA ALA A 52 -11.25 -11.28 2.20
C ALA A 52 -11.15 -9.74 2.05
N HIS A 53 -11.85 -8.99 2.90
CA HIS A 53 -11.76 -7.53 2.94
C HIS A 53 -10.35 -7.07 3.30
N ASN A 54 -9.77 -7.61 4.38
CA ASN A 54 -8.42 -7.27 4.83
C ASN A 54 -7.36 -7.61 3.78
N GLU A 55 -7.49 -8.77 3.10
CA GLU A 55 -6.63 -9.13 1.97
C GLU A 55 -6.78 -8.18 0.79
N GLY A 56 -7.99 -7.71 0.52
CA GLY A 56 -8.25 -6.69 -0.50
C GLY A 56 -7.50 -5.39 -0.21
N MET A 57 -7.57 -4.90 1.03
CA MET A 57 -6.82 -3.72 1.47
C MET A 57 -5.31 -3.91 1.31
N ARG A 58 -4.77 -5.03 1.82
CA ARG A 58 -3.35 -5.37 1.68
C ARG A 58 -2.92 -5.41 0.22
N ARG A 59 -3.73 -6.01 -0.65
CA ARG A 59 -3.43 -6.17 -2.08
C ARG A 59 -3.24 -4.83 -2.78
N ILE A 60 -4.04 -3.82 -2.45
CA ILE A 60 -3.90 -2.48 -3.03
C ILE A 60 -2.56 -1.85 -2.67
N VAL A 61 -2.17 -1.91 -1.39
CA VAL A 61 -0.89 -1.35 -0.93
C VAL A 61 0.30 -2.12 -1.51
N VAL A 62 0.25 -3.45 -1.55
CA VAL A 62 1.28 -4.26 -2.24
C VAL A 62 1.39 -3.89 -3.72
N SER A 63 0.28 -3.57 -4.38
CA SER A 63 0.29 -3.12 -5.79
C SER A 63 1.02 -1.78 -5.95
N ILE A 64 0.76 -0.81 -5.06
CA ILE A 64 1.47 0.48 -5.04
C ILE A 64 2.97 0.23 -4.87
N LEU A 65 3.37 -0.56 -3.88
CA LEU A 65 4.78 -0.86 -3.60
C LEU A 65 5.48 -1.50 -4.81
N LYS A 66 4.79 -2.38 -5.55
CA LYS A 66 5.32 -2.96 -6.80
C LYS A 66 5.59 -1.90 -7.87
N PHE A 67 4.69 -0.93 -8.07
CA PHE A 67 4.95 0.18 -9.00
C PHE A 67 6.14 1.02 -8.56
N LEU A 68 6.37 1.17 -7.26
CA LEU A 68 7.49 1.93 -6.71
C LEU A 68 8.80 1.13 -6.61
N ASN A 69 8.79 -0.16 -6.97
CA ASN A 69 9.91 -1.09 -6.75
C ASN A 69 10.40 -1.09 -5.29
N LYS A 70 9.46 -1.01 -4.34
CA LYS A 70 9.70 -1.04 -2.89
C LYS A 70 9.19 -2.34 -2.30
N LYS A 71 9.72 -2.71 -1.14
CA LYS A 71 9.28 -3.87 -0.36
C LYS A 71 8.62 -3.41 0.94
N PRO A 72 7.68 -4.19 1.50
CA PRO A 72 7.16 -3.96 2.85
C PRO A 72 8.29 -3.74 3.88
N GLU A 73 9.39 -4.47 3.77
CA GLU A 73 10.59 -4.34 4.61
C GLU A 73 11.09 -2.91 4.77
N ASP A 74 10.98 -2.09 3.72
CA ASP A 74 11.45 -0.71 3.70
C ASP A 74 10.69 0.18 4.70
N PHE A 75 9.54 -0.30 5.21
CA PHE A 75 8.64 0.40 6.14
C PHE A 75 8.53 -0.29 7.51
N LYS A 76 9.30 -1.38 7.78
CA LYS A 76 9.20 -2.16 9.03
C LYS A 76 9.54 -1.37 10.30
N ASN A 77 10.46 -0.41 10.21
CA ASN A 77 10.89 0.37 11.37
C ASN A 77 9.82 1.34 11.89
N MET A 78 8.68 1.46 11.19
CA MET A 78 7.63 2.44 11.47
C MET A 78 6.55 1.93 12.43
N ILE A 79 6.50 0.61 12.69
CA ILE A 79 5.52 0.01 13.62
C ILE A 79 6.05 0.02 15.06
N ASN A 80 7.37 -0.07 15.25
CA ASN A 80 7.97 -0.19 16.58
C ASN A 80 8.02 1.12 17.38
N GLN A 81 7.54 2.25 16.85
CA GLN A 81 7.58 3.55 17.54
C GLN A 81 6.29 3.91 18.29
N GLU A 82 5.18 3.22 18.06
CA GLU A 82 3.90 3.50 18.73
C GLU A 82 3.68 2.61 19.97
N ALA A 83 4.21 1.38 19.99
CA ALA A 83 4.09 0.47 21.15
C ALA A 83 4.90 0.88 22.40
N ILE A 84 5.63 2.00 22.37
CA ILE A 84 6.41 2.53 23.51
C ILE A 84 5.69 3.72 24.17
N ASN A 85 4.60 4.24 23.57
CA ASN A 85 3.94 5.46 24.02
C ASN A 85 2.47 5.28 24.43
N GLU A 86 2.00 4.06 24.67
CA GLU A 86 0.71 3.78 25.33
C GLU A 86 0.91 3.18 26.73
#